data_AF-A0A957U0T6-F1
#
_entry.id   AF-A0A957U0T6-F1
#
_cell.length_a   1.000
_cell.length_b   1.000
_cell.length_c   1.000
_cell.angle_alpha   90.00
_cell.angle_beta   90.00
_cell.angle_gamma   90.00
#
_symmetry.space_group_name_H-M   'P 1'
#
loop_
_entity.id
_entity.type
_entity.pdbx_description
1 polymer ?
#
loop_
_entity_poly.entity_id
_entity_poly.type
_entity_poly.pdbx_seq_one_letter_code
_entity_poly.pdbx_strand_id
1 'polypeptide(L)'
;VSPELRPAICALPSTHLAQFPAVAALAGQPERIAVLPLMQLLTITTCPEPWIQHDLYLIHDGTTVFYVGQSGCAFTRVWRHLQDGFKGRSLVGKFVRVNWPRSHRFTVELMPSRTASTDDAMCVNATRDRAEQELIGALQPCFNETHNPRPTPVPAGYKSPQATVSRPRHIKTMMREAEQAWQQATNRSAWEPPVSGLQDREEEA
;
A
#
# COMPACT_ATOMS: atom_id res chain seq x y z
N VAL A 1 -16.78 -6.48 -31.67
CA VAL A 1 -15.83 -5.76 -30.80
C VAL A 1 -16.54 -5.53 -29.49
N SER A 2 -16.34 -6.43 -28.51
CA SER A 2 -17.05 -6.37 -27.23
C SER A 2 -16.43 -5.31 -26.33
N PRO A 3 -17.23 -4.43 -25.70
CA PRO A 3 -16.71 -3.43 -24.78
C PRO A 3 -16.36 -4.08 -23.44
N GLU A 4 -15.09 -3.99 -23.10
CA GLU A 4 -14.48 -3.87 -21.77
C GLU A 4 -15.26 -4.42 -20.56
N LEU A 5 -14.88 -5.64 -20.15
CA LEU A 5 -14.84 -6.00 -18.73
C LEU A 5 -13.85 -5.06 -18.04
N ARG A 6 -14.33 -3.92 -17.55
CA ARG A 6 -13.63 -3.17 -16.51
C ARG A 6 -13.68 -4.03 -15.25
N PRO A 7 -12.55 -4.45 -14.67
CA PRO A 7 -12.59 -5.03 -13.34
C PRO A 7 -13.14 -3.93 -12.44
N ALA A 8 -14.28 -4.20 -11.79
CA ALA A 8 -14.70 -3.42 -10.65
C ALA A 8 -13.51 -3.40 -9.70
N ILE A 9 -12.88 -2.24 -9.56
CA ILE A 9 -11.98 -1.97 -8.45
C ILE A 9 -12.91 -2.03 -7.25
N CYS A 10 -13.07 -3.24 -6.69
CA CYS A 10 -13.69 -3.42 -5.39
C CYS A 10 -12.83 -2.60 -4.44
N ALA A 11 -13.31 -1.39 -4.13
CA ALA A 11 -12.95 -0.73 -2.90
C ALA A 11 -13.23 -1.76 -1.81
N LEU A 12 -12.16 -2.29 -1.20
CA LEU A 12 -12.30 -3.04 0.02
C LEU A 12 -13.11 -2.17 0.99
N PRO A 13 -14.02 -2.75 1.80
CA PRO A 13 -14.76 -1.98 2.78
C PRO A 13 -13.79 -1.14 3.60
N SER A 14 -14.11 0.14 3.75
CA SER A 14 -13.34 1.22 4.40
C SER A 14 -12.92 0.98 5.85
N THR A 15 -13.00 -0.24 6.36
CA THR A 15 -12.67 -0.61 7.74
C THR A 15 -11.17 -0.63 8.04
N HIS A 16 -10.29 -0.49 7.04
CA HIS A 16 -8.84 -0.34 7.25
C HIS A 16 -8.33 1.11 7.23
N LEU A 17 -9.16 2.10 6.91
CA LEU A 17 -8.76 3.52 6.75
C LEU A 17 -8.36 4.23 8.07
N ALA A 18 -8.30 3.53 9.20
CA ALA A 18 -8.15 4.14 10.53
C ALA A 18 -6.98 3.59 11.37
N GLN A 19 -6.02 2.86 10.79
CA GLN A 19 -4.87 2.40 11.59
C GLN A 19 -3.91 3.54 11.97
N PHE A 20 -3.84 4.61 11.16
CA PHE A 20 -3.02 5.77 11.45
C PHE A 20 -3.85 7.07 11.41
N PRO A 21 -4.23 7.63 12.58
CA PRO A 21 -5.06 8.84 12.66
C PRO A 21 -4.50 10.04 11.88
N ALA A 22 -3.17 10.12 11.74
CA ALA A 22 -2.50 11.17 10.98
C ALA A 22 -2.84 11.15 9.47
N VAL A 23 -3.10 9.96 8.91
CA VAL A 23 -3.49 9.82 7.50
C VAL A 23 -4.87 10.40 7.27
N ALA A 24 -5.82 10.08 8.15
CA ALA A 24 -7.19 10.61 8.08
C ALA A 24 -7.22 12.14 8.26
N ALA A 25 -6.38 12.69 9.14
CA ALA A 25 -6.29 14.13 9.38
C ALA A 25 -5.76 14.92 8.17
N LEU A 26 -4.81 14.36 7.42
CA LEU A 26 -4.18 15.04 6.29
C LEU A 26 -4.95 14.88 4.97
N ALA A 27 -5.61 13.74 4.77
CA ALA A 27 -6.36 13.52 3.55
C ALA A 27 -7.59 14.44 3.42
N GLY A 28 -8.16 14.91 4.55
CA GLY A 28 -9.37 15.75 4.60
C GLY A 28 -10.65 15.07 4.08
N GLN A 29 -10.51 14.01 3.28
CA GLN A 29 -11.53 13.18 2.64
C GLN A 29 -10.99 11.73 2.51
N PRO A 30 -11.27 10.86 3.50
CA PRO A 30 -10.72 9.49 3.52
C PRO A 30 -11.15 8.64 2.33
N GLU A 31 -12.26 8.99 1.66
CA GLU A 31 -12.73 8.34 0.43
C GLU A 31 -11.78 8.53 -0.77
N ARG A 32 -10.84 9.49 -0.69
CA ARG A 32 -9.84 9.74 -1.74
C ARG A 32 -8.53 8.98 -1.51
N ILE A 33 -8.46 8.11 -0.51
CA ILE A 33 -7.28 7.30 -0.24
C ILE A 33 -7.47 5.94 -0.91
N ALA A 34 -6.52 5.57 -1.77
CA ALA A 34 -6.45 4.20 -2.28
C ALA A 34 -5.58 3.37 -1.34
N VAL A 35 -6.20 2.45 -0.61
CA VAL A 35 -5.52 1.48 0.26
C VAL A 35 -5.51 0.13 -0.44
N LEU A 36 -4.32 -0.41 -0.69
CA LEU A 36 -4.19 -1.68 -1.40
C LEU A 36 -3.06 -2.54 -0.86
N PRO A 37 -3.29 -3.85 -0.67
CA PRO A 37 -2.20 -4.80 -0.44
C PRO A 37 -1.17 -4.70 -1.56
N LEU A 38 0.11 -4.78 -1.21
CA LEU A 38 1.21 -4.75 -2.17
C LEU A 38 1.06 -5.83 -3.25
N MET A 39 0.50 -6.98 -2.90
CA MET A 39 0.23 -8.05 -3.85
C MET A 39 -0.79 -7.63 -4.91
N GLN A 40 -1.84 -6.91 -4.52
CA GLN A 40 -2.83 -6.37 -5.44
C GLN A 40 -2.22 -5.25 -6.29
N LEU A 41 -1.42 -4.35 -5.70
CA LEU A 41 -0.69 -3.34 -6.47
C LEU A 41 0.14 -4.01 -7.58
N LEU A 42 0.84 -5.11 -7.26
CA LEU A 42 1.70 -5.84 -8.20
C LEU A 42 0.97 -6.43 -9.43
N THR A 43 -0.37 -6.50 -9.41
CA THR A 43 -1.18 -6.92 -10.58
C THR A 43 -1.65 -5.75 -11.44
N ILE A 44 -1.50 -4.51 -10.97
CA ILE A 44 -1.90 -3.28 -11.66
C ILE A 44 -0.66 -2.70 -12.33
N THR A 45 -0.57 -2.77 -13.65
CA THR A 45 0.61 -2.32 -14.41
C THR A 45 0.51 -0.89 -14.93
N THR A 46 -0.70 -0.33 -14.96
CA THR A 46 -1.00 1.03 -15.42
C THR A 46 -1.74 1.76 -14.31
N CYS A 47 -1.39 3.03 -14.07
CA CYS A 47 -2.07 3.85 -13.07
C CYS A 47 -3.56 4.00 -13.43
N PRO A 48 -4.49 3.58 -12.57
CA PRO A 48 -5.90 3.88 -12.74
C PRO A 48 -6.14 5.39 -12.71
N GLU A 49 -7.09 5.85 -13.52
CA GLU A 49 -7.44 7.29 -13.66
C GLU A 49 -7.68 7.99 -12.32
N PRO A 50 -8.45 7.42 -11.36
CA PRO A 50 -8.69 8.10 -10.08
C PRO A 50 -7.42 8.32 -9.25
N TRP A 51 -6.36 7.55 -9.50
CA TRP A 51 -5.11 7.59 -8.73
C TRP A 51 -4.06 8.53 -9.31
N ILE A 52 -4.27 9.08 -10.51
CA ILE A 52 -3.31 9.96 -11.18
C ILE A 52 -3.00 11.21 -10.33
N GLN A 53 -4.03 11.74 -9.66
CA GLN A 53 -3.93 12.92 -8.79
C GLN A 53 -3.31 12.64 -7.41
N HIS A 54 -3.02 11.37 -7.09
CA HIS A 54 -2.42 11.03 -5.80
C HIS A 54 -0.92 11.31 -5.89
N ASP A 55 -0.41 12.11 -4.96
CA ASP A 55 0.96 12.62 -4.97
C ASP A 55 1.72 12.28 -3.69
N LEU A 56 1.07 11.63 -2.73
CA LEU A 56 1.64 11.05 -1.52
C LEU A 56 1.44 9.54 -1.51
N TYR A 57 2.37 8.82 -0.92
CA TYR A 57 2.24 7.40 -0.63
C TYR A 57 2.95 7.01 0.65
N LEU A 58 2.49 5.92 1.25
CA LEU A 58 3.20 5.24 2.32
C LEU A 58 3.14 3.72 2.16
N ILE A 59 4.10 3.04 2.78
CA ILE A 59 4.23 1.58 2.77
C ILE A 59 4.35 1.11 4.22
N HIS A 60 3.47 0.21 4.64
CA HIS A 60 3.39 -0.28 6.02
C HIS A 60 2.92 -1.74 6.06
N ASP A 61 2.96 -2.39 7.22
CA ASP A 61 2.41 -3.76 7.43
C ASP A 61 1.16 -3.79 8.31
N GLY A 62 0.50 -2.64 8.46
CA GLY A 62 -0.64 -2.43 9.36
C GLY A 62 -0.26 -2.05 10.80
N THR A 63 0.99 -2.23 11.22
CA THR A 63 1.48 -1.79 12.54
C THR A 63 2.62 -0.79 12.43
N THR A 64 3.56 -1.04 11.51
CA THR A 64 4.76 -0.21 11.33
C THR A 64 4.73 0.45 9.97
N VAL A 65 4.93 1.78 9.93
CA VAL A 65 5.16 2.50 8.67
C VAL A 65 6.64 2.40 8.32
N PHE A 66 6.94 1.82 7.15
CA PHE A 66 8.32 1.66 6.71
C PHE A 66 8.82 2.88 5.97
N TYR A 67 7.96 3.49 5.16
CA TYR A 67 8.36 4.60 4.29
C TYR A 67 7.17 5.48 3.94
N VAL A 68 7.40 6.79 3.90
CA VAL A 68 6.50 7.80 3.35
C VAL A 68 7.23 8.48 2.20
N GLY A 69 6.53 8.80 1.12
CA GLY A 69 7.13 9.54 0.03
C GLY A 69 6.12 10.38 -0.75
N GLN A 70 6.65 11.28 -1.57
CA GLN A 70 5.88 12.07 -2.51
C GLN A 70 6.33 11.91 -3.97
N SER A 71 5.44 12.24 -4.91
CA SER A 71 5.73 12.33 -6.35
C SER A 71 4.60 13.07 -7.08
N GLY A 72 4.81 13.56 -8.31
CA GLY A 72 3.70 14.05 -9.14
C GLY A 72 2.66 12.97 -9.50
N CYS A 73 3.04 11.70 -9.39
CA CYS A 73 2.13 10.56 -9.36
C CYS A 73 2.72 9.50 -8.42
N ALA A 74 2.04 9.27 -7.31
CA ALA A 74 2.44 8.37 -6.23
C ALA A 74 2.50 6.92 -6.70
N PHE A 75 1.49 6.45 -7.43
CA PHE A 75 1.45 5.10 -7.99
C PHE A 75 2.70 4.80 -8.85
N THR A 76 3.00 5.66 -9.82
CA THR A 76 4.17 5.49 -10.71
C THR A 76 5.47 5.48 -9.90
N ARG A 77 5.55 6.27 -8.83
CA ARG A 77 6.73 6.32 -7.97
C ARG A 77 6.91 5.04 -7.17
N VAL A 78 5.86 4.50 -6.58
CA VAL A 78 5.89 3.20 -5.89
C VAL A 78 6.34 2.11 -6.87
N TRP A 79 5.80 2.09 -8.09
CA TRP A 79 6.19 1.12 -9.12
C TRP A 79 7.67 1.22 -9.48
N ARG A 80 8.19 2.45 -9.64
CA ARG A 80 9.62 2.69 -9.87
C ARG A 80 10.46 2.18 -8.70
N HIS A 81 10.04 2.40 -7.45
CA HIS A 81 10.74 1.84 -6.29
C HIS A 81 10.86 0.31 -6.36
N LEU A 82 9.78 -0.40 -6.70
CA LEU A 82 9.77 -1.86 -6.82
C LEU A 82 10.70 -2.33 -7.94
N GLN A 83 10.64 -1.70 -9.11
CA GLN A 83 11.50 -2.01 -10.25
C GLN A 83 12.99 -1.76 -9.95
N ASP A 84 13.30 -0.61 -9.36
CA ASP A 84 14.67 -0.22 -9.04
C ASP A 84 15.23 -0.99 -7.82
N GLY A 85 14.36 -1.62 -7.03
CA GLY A 85 14.75 -2.62 -6.03
C GLY A 85 15.50 -3.80 -6.64
N PHE A 86 15.17 -4.18 -7.89
CA PHE A 86 15.89 -5.24 -8.59
C PHE A 86 17.28 -4.83 -9.05
N LYS A 87 17.47 -3.53 -9.29
CA LYS A 87 18.75 -2.90 -9.68
C LYS A 87 19.58 -2.43 -8.48
N GLY A 88 19.06 -2.59 -7.26
CA GLY A 88 19.71 -2.09 -6.03
C GLY A 88 19.72 -0.56 -5.90
N ARG A 89 18.88 0.16 -6.66
CA ARG A 89 18.83 1.64 -6.67
C ARG A 89 17.73 2.23 -5.78
N SER A 90 16.92 1.36 -5.16
CA SER A 90 15.82 1.73 -4.27
C SER A 90 15.92 0.93 -2.99
N LEU A 91 16.16 1.61 -1.86
CA LEU A 91 16.23 0.98 -0.54
C LEU A 91 14.91 0.29 -0.21
N VAL A 92 13.80 1.00 -0.39
CA VAL A 92 12.43 0.49 -0.17
C VAL A 92 12.13 -0.70 -1.07
N GLY A 93 12.46 -0.61 -2.37
CA GLY A 93 12.26 -1.72 -3.31
C GLY A 93 13.10 -2.95 -2.95
N LYS A 94 14.35 -2.73 -2.50
CA LYS A 94 15.22 -3.81 -2.04
C LYS A 94 14.67 -4.43 -0.75
N PHE A 95 14.17 -3.61 0.19
CA PHE A 95 13.55 -4.07 1.44
C PHE A 95 12.34 -4.98 1.19
N VAL A 96 11.44 -4.58 0.30
CA VAL A 96 10.33 -5.42 -0.17
C VAL A 96 10.87 -6.76 -0.68
N ARG A 97 11.87 -6.72 -1.56
CA ARG A 97 12.41 -7.92 -2.20
C ARG A 97 13.10 -8.89 -1.22
N VAL A 98 13.95 -8.40 -0.32
CA VAL A 98 14.66 -9.28 0.64
C VAL A 98 13.70 -9.94 1.65
N ASN A 99 12.57 -9.28 1.90
CA ASN A 99 11.51 -9.77 2.76
C ASN A 99 10.42 -10.55 2.01
N TRP A 100 10.57 -10.83 0.71
CA TRP A 100 9.62 -11.67 0.00
C TRP A 100 9.69 -13.14 0.50
N PRO A 101 8.58 -13.83 0.82
CA PRO A 101 7.17 -13.44 0.64
C PRO A 101 6.53 -12.75 1.87
N ARG A 102 7.26 -12.50 2.96
CA ARG A 102 6.72 -11.82 4.15
C ARG A 102 6.15 -10.43 3.83
N SER A 103 6.73 -9.73 2.86
CA SER A 103 6.21 -8.44 2.34
C SER A 103 4.84 -8.55 1.64
N HIS A 104 4.27 -9.74 1.47
CA HIS A 104 2.87 -9.91 1.04
C HIS A 104 1.88 -9.19 1.97
N ARG A 105 2.26 -9.03 3.25
CA ARG A 105 1.47 -8.33 4.26
C ARG A 105 1.57 -6.82 4.17
N PHE A 106 2.40 -6.30 3.27
CA PHE A 106 2.56 -4.86 3.13
C PHE A 106 1.33 -4.29 2.45
N THR A 107 0.95 -3.12 2.91
CA THR A 107 -0.09 -2.28 2.34
C THR A 107 0.57 -1.02 1.81
N VAL A 108 0.10 -0.59 0.65
CA VAL A 108 0.43 0.70 0.05
C VAL A 108 -0.81 1.56 0.18
N GLU A 109 -0.65 2.75 0.75
CA GLU A 109 -1.68 3.77 0.71
C GLU A 109 -1.21 4.88 -0.24
N LEU A 110 -2.10 5.29 -1.13
CA LEU A 110 -1.91 6.42 -2.01
C LEU A 110 -2.90 7.50 -1.56
N MET A 111 -2.49 8.76 -1.55
CA MET A 111 -3.36 9.86 -1.16
C MET A 111 -2.99 11.16 -1.88
N PRO A 112 -3.94 12.09 -2.06
CA PRO A 112 -3.64 13.44 -2.48
C PRO A 112 -3.12 14.27 -1.28
N SER A 113 -2.17 15.16 -1.51
CA SER A 113 -1.67 16.17 -0.56
C SER A 113 -2.64 17.34 -0.39
N ARG A 114 -3.68 17.40 -1.23
CA ARG A 114 -4.57 18.55 -1.40
C ARG A 114 -6.01 18.20 -1.06
N THR A 115 -6.66 19.12 -0.36
CA THR A 115 -8.09 19.41 -0.55
C THR A 115 -8.25 20.33 -1.78
N ALA A 116 -9.34 20.19 -2.52
CA ALA A 116 -9.58 20.73 -3.86
C ALA A 116 -9.52 22.27 -4.08
N SER A 117 -8.97 23.08 -3.17
CA SER A 117 -9.11 24.55 -3.16
C SER A 117 -7.84 25.37 -3.43
N THR A 118 -6.69 24.76 -3.76
CA THR A 118 -5.44 25.50 -4.02
C THR A 118 -4.96 25.31 -5.46
N ASP A 119 -5.60 25.97 -6.42
CA ASP A 119 -5.23 25.95 -7.85
C ASP A 119 -3.92 26.69 -8.19
N ASP A 120 -3.19 27.18 -7.19
CA ASP A 120 -1.91 27.82 -7.43
C ASP A 120 -0.80 26.76 -7.64
N ALA A 121 -0.35 26.64 -8.89
CA ALA A 121 0.69 25.71 -9.33
C ALA A 121 2.02 25.91 -8.57
N MET A 122 2.32 27.15 -8.17
CA MET A 122 3.53 27.47 -7.40
C MET A 122 3.45 26.89 -5.98
N CYS A 123 2.24 26.81 -5.42
CA CYS A 123 2.02 26.28 -4.08
C CYS A 123 1.96 24.73 -4.05
N VAL A 124 1.75 24.04 -5.19
CA VAL A 124 1.62 22.57 -5.23
C VAL A 124 2.80 21.87 -4.56
N ASN A 125 4.03 22.23 -4.95
CA ASN A 125 5.22 21.56 -4.44
C ASN A 125 5.41 21.84 -2.95
N ALA A 126 5.23 23.09 -2.51
CA ALA A 126 5.34 23.47 -1.11
C ALA A 126 4.29 22.74 -0.24
N THR A 127 3.05 22.63 -0.72
CA THR A 127 1.99 21.88 -0.05
C THR A 127 2.34 20.40 0.06
N ARG A 128 2.81 19.79 -1.04
CA ARG A 128 3.18 18.38 -1.07
C ARG A 128 4.36 18.07 -0.14
N ASP A 129 5.41 18.90 -0.18
CA ASP A 129 6.59 18.74 0.68
C ASP A 129 6.21 18.92 2.15
N ARG A 130 5.33 19.88 2.47
CA ARG A 130 4.80 20.07 3.82
C ARG A 130 3.99 18.86 4.28
N ALA A 131 3.09 18.35 3.44
CA ALA A 131 2.26 17.20 3.78
C ALA A 131 3.10 15.93 4.01
N GLU A 132 4.13 15.71 3.18
CA GLU A 132 5.12 14.64 3.38
C GLU A 132 5.84 14.79 4.74
N GLN A 133 6.32 16.00 5.07
CA GLN A 133 6.99 16.27 6.34
C GLN A 133 6.07 16.05 7.54
N GLU A 134 4.80 16.46 7.45
CA GLU A 134 3.81 16.25 8.51
C GLU A 134 3.53 14.74 8.71
N LEU A 135 3.39 13.96 7.62
CA LEU A 135 3.28 12.50 7.69
C LEU A 135 4.53 11.86 8.33
N ILE A 136 5.72 12.25 7.89
CA ILE A 136 6.98 11.72 8.43
C ILE A 136 7.10 12.03 9.92
N GLY A 137 6.79 13.27 10.33
CA GLY A 137 6.86 13.68 11.73
C GLY A 137 5.87 12.92 12.62
N ALA A 138 4.66 12.67 12.12
CA ALA A 138 3.62 11.96 12.86
C ALA A 138 3.85 10.44 12.92
N LEU A 139 4.31 9.83 11.82
CA LEU A 139 4.40 8.36 11.68
C LEU A 139 5.80 7.81 11.97
N GLN A 140 6.83 8.65 11.96
CA GLN A 140 8.22 8.29 12.21
C GLN A 140 8.66 7.03 11.44
N PRO A 141 8.48 6.99 10.11
CA PRO A 141 8.70 5.77 9.33
C PRO A 141 10.14 5.28 9.38
N CYS A 142 10.33 3.97 9.25
CA CYS A 142 11.64 3.33 9.44
C CYS A 142 12.76 3.85 8.54
N PHE A 143 12.43 4.21 7.29
CA PHE A 143 13.42 4.46 6.24
C PHE A 143 13.46 5.91 5.73
N ASN A 144 12.62 6.81 6.26
CA ASN A 144 12.84 8.23 6.03
C ASN A 144 13.89 8.70 7.04
N GLU A 145 15.05 9.11 6.55
CA GLU A 145 16.12 9.72 7.35
C GLU A 145 15.94 11.25 7.40
N THR A 146 15.58 11.84 6.26
CA THR A 146 15.29 13.27 6.16
C THR A 146 13.98 13.60 6.87
N HIS A 147 13.96 14.70 7.63
CA HIS A 147 12.80 15.18 8.41
C HIS A 147 12.28 14.22 9.49
N ASN A 148 13.03 13.15 9.78
CA ASN A 148 12.69 12.17 10.79
C ASN A 148 13.82 12.05 11.82
N PRO A 149 13.78 12.83 12.91
CA PRO A 149 14.85 12.81 13.91
C PRO A 149 14.89 11.50 14.71
N ARG A 150 13.82 10.69 14.68
CA ARG A 150 13.66 9.46 15.46
C ARG A 150 12.96 8.38 14.64
N PRO A 151 13.61 7.83 13.60
CA PRO A 151 13.01 6.79 12.79
C PRO A 151 12.70 5.56 13.64
N THR A 152 11.49 5.02 13.48
CA THR A 152 11.08 3.78 14.14
C THR A 152 12.00 2.64 13.71
N PRO A 153 12.57 1.85 14.61
CA PRO A 153 13.41 0.72 14.22
C PRO A 153 12.62 -0.29 13.38
N VAL A 154 13.28 -0.88 12.39
CA VAL A 154 12.69 -1.98 11.62
C VAL A 154 12.38 -3.14 12.58
N PRO A 155 11.14 -3.69 12.59
CA PRO A 155 10.78 -4.78 13.49
C PRO A 155 11.69 -5.99 13.29
N ALA A 156 12.04 -6.68 14.37
CA ALA A 156 13.02 -7.78 14.38
C ALA A 156 12.68 -8.94 13.42
N GLY A 157 11.40 -9.08 13.06
CA GLY A 157 10.93 -10.04 12.07
C GLY A 157 11.32 -9.69 10.62
N TYR A 158 11.82 -8.50 10.30
CA TYR A 158 12.19 -8.13 8.94
C TYR A 158 13.69 -8.15 8.74
N LYS A 159 14.12 -8.58 7.56
CA LYS A 159 15.52 -8.48 7.13
C LYS A 159 15.84 -7.03 6.79
N SER A 160 17.05 -6.61 7.13
CA SER A 160 17.60 -5.32 6.71
C SER A 160 17.58 -5.20 5.17
N PRO A 161 17.34 -4.00 4.61
CA PRO A 161 17.51 -3.75 3.17
C PRO A 161 18.91 -4.09 2.64
N GLN A 162 19.91 -4.19 3.52
CA GLN A 162 21.29 -4.56 3.14
C GLN A 162 21.46 -6.08 2.97
N ALA A 163 20.53 -6.90 3.45
CA ALA A 163 20.60 -8.36 3.38
C ALA A 163 20.67 -8.88 1.94
N THR A 164 21.21 -10.10 1.81
CA THR A 164 21.27 -10.81 0.53
C THR A 164 19.86 -11.19 0.08
N VAL A 165 19.60 -10.97 -1.21
CA VAL A 165 18.32 -11.31 -1.83
C VAL A 165 18.29 -12.81 -2.11
N SER A 166 17.43 -13.55 -1.42
CA SER A 166 17.25 -14.98 -1.65
C SER A 166 16.42 -15.22 -2.92
N ARG A 167 15.21 -14.67 -2.99
CA ARG A 167 14.25 -14.75 -4.10
C ARG A 167 13.25 -13.59 -3.96
N PRO A 168 12.57 -13.16 -5.03
CA PRO A 168 12.71 -13.57 -6.44
C PRO A 168 13.82 -12.79 -7.17
N ARG A 169 14.38 -13.36 -8.24
CA ARG A 169 15.46 -12.73 -9.04
C ARG A 169 14.95 -11.75 -10.10
N HIS A 170 13.68 -11.85 -10.49
CA HIS A 170 13.07 -11.01 -11.52
C HIS A 170 11.70 -10.50 -11.09
N ILE A 171 11.36 -9.27 -11.50
CA ILE A 171 10.07 -8.65 -11.15
C ILE A 171 8.88 -9.43 -11.70
N LYS A 172 9.00 -10.01 -12.89
CA LYS A 172 7.93 -10.85 -13.48
C LYS A 172 7.59 -12.06 -12.59
N THR A 173 8.59 -12.66 -11.96
CA THR A 173 8.38 -13.75 -11.00
C THR A 173 7.65 -13.25 -9.76
N MET A 174 8.05 -12.09 -9.23
CA MET A 174 7.39 -11.44 -8.11
C MET A 174 5.92 -11.12 -8.42
N MET A 175 5.62 -10.58 -9.61
CA MET A 175 4.26 -10.28 -10.05
C MET A 175 3.39 -11.54 -10.14
N ARG A 176 3.91 -12.63 -10.70
CA ARG A 176 3.19 -13.90 -10.77
C ARG A 176 2.93 -14.49 -9.38
N GLU A 177 3.91 -14.45 -8.48
CA GLU A 177 3.76 -14.93 -7.10
C GLU A 177 2.77 -14.05 -6.32
N ALA A 178 2.78 -12.73 -6.56
CA ALA A 178 1.83 -11.79 -5.97
C ALA A 178 0.40 -12.06 -6.44
N GLU A 179 0.21 -12.26 -7.74
CA GLU A 179 -1.09 -12.59 -8.33
C GLU A 179 -1.67 -13.88 -7.76
N GLN A 180 -0.85 -14.94 -7.68
CA GLN A 180 -1.25 -16.21 -7.07
C GLN A 180 -1.64 -16.06 -5.61
N ALA A 181 -0.83 -15.34 -4.83
CA ALA A 181 -1.09 -15.11 -3.41
C ALA A 181 -2.34 -14.23 -3.18
N TRP A 182 -2.57 -13.25 -4.05
CA TRP A 182 -3.79 -12.42 -4.03
C TRP A 182 -5.03 -13.24 -4.33
N GLN A 183 -5.02 -14.05 -5.39
CA GLN A 183 -6.13 -14.95 -5.73
C GLN A 183 -6.45 -15.91 -4.58
N GLN A 184 -5.44 -16.48 -3.92
CA GLN A 184 -5.64 -17.35 -2.77
C GLN A 184 -6.26 -16.61 -1.57
N ALA A 185 -5.83 -15.38 -1.30
CA ALA A 185 -6.38 -14.57 -0.21
C ALA A 185 -7.85 -14.21 -0.47
N THR A 186 -8.18 -13.77 -1.69
CA THR A 186 -9.55 -13.42 -2.09
C THR A 186 -10.46 -14.65 -2.08
N ASN A 187 -10.00 -15.79 -2.62
CA ASN A 187 -10.79 -17.02 -2.63
C ASN A 187 -11.04 -17.56 -1.21
N ARG A 188 -10.08 -17.42 -0.29
CA ARG A 188 -10.28 -17.78 1.13
C ARG A 188 -11.28 -16.87 1.81
N SER A 189 -11.28 -15.58 1.50
CA SER A 189 -12.26 -14.64 2.06
C SER A 189 -13.67 -14.85 1.49
N ALA A 190 -13.79 -15.41 0.29
CA ALA A 190 -15.07 -15.72 -0.35
C ALA A 190 -15.67 -17.07 0.12
N TRP A 191 -14.89 -17.91 0.82
CA TRP A 191 -15.39 -19.13 1.43
C TRP A 191 -16.07 -18.81 2.76
N GLU A 192 -17.37 -18.49 2.71
CA GLU A 192 -18.24 -18.68 3.87
C GLU A 192 -18.49 -20.19 4.00
N PRO A 193 -18.20 -20.83 5.16
CA PRO A 193 -18.63 -22.20 5.36
C PRO A 193 -20.15 -22.26 5.18
N PRO A 194 -20.70 -23.36 4.64
CA PRO A 194 -22.15 -23.52 4.62
C PRO A 194 -22.66 -23.33 6.05
N VAL A 195 -23.52 -22.33 6.25
CA VAL A 195 -24.27 -22.17 7.48
C VAL A 195 -25.01 -23.48 7.66
N SER A 196 -24.56 -24.32 8.60
CA SER A 196 -25.22 -25.57 8.94
C SER A 196 -26.53 -25.21 9.63
N GLY A 197 -27.55 -24.94 8.82
CA GLY A 197 -28.92 -24.89 9.27
C GLY A 197 -29.40 -26.29 9.65
N LEU A 198 -30.00 -26.36 10.84
CA LEU A 198 -30.89 -27.41 11.36
C LEU A 198 -30.28 -28.78 11.65
N GLN A 199 -30.17 -29.09 12.96
CA GLN A 199 -30.89 -30.21 13.58
C GLN A 199 -31.40 -29.68 14.94
N ASP A 200 -32.69 -29.40 15.05
CA ASP A 200 -33.70 -30.30 15.62
C ASP A 200 -33.42 -30.64 17.09
N ARG A 201 -34.16 -29.99 18.00
CA ARG A 201 -34.58 -30.50 19.32
C ARG A 201 -35.43 -29.44 20.05
N GLU A 202 -36.68 -29.34 19.66
CA GLU A 202 -37.76 -29.03 20.61
C GLU A 202 -38.81 -30.13 20.45
N GLU A 203 -38.53 -31.24 21.12
CA GLU A 203 -39.53 -32.20 21.58
C GLU A 203 -39.26 -32.37 23.07
N GLU A 204 -39.92 -31.56 23.91
CA GLU A 204 -40.41 -31.98 25.23
C GLU A 204 -41.26 -30.88 25.89
N ALA A 205 -42.47 -31.30 26.29
CA ALA A 205 -43.47 -30.71 27.19
C ALA A 205 -44.64 -29.95 26.55
#